data_AF-A0A7E4VWW4-F1
#
_entry.id   AF-A0A7E4VWW4-F1
#
_cell.length_a   1.000
_cell.length_b   1.000
_cell.length_c   1.000
_cell.angle_alpha   90.00
_cell.angle_beta   90.00
_cell.angle_gamma   90.00
#
_symmetry.space_group_name_H-M   'P 1'
#
loop_
_entity.id
_entity.type
_entity.pdbx_description
1 polymer ?
#
loop_
_entity_poly.entity_id
_entity_poly.type
_entity_poly.pdbx_seq_one_letter_code
_entity_poly.pdbx_strand_id
1 'polypeptide(L)'
;MSIMLRGNVCLLVLNAIHITIMKRSLGPPAIRAIVFVMCLAARCLSLELSEDDVKLLPPLPICDAYQACGAEVSIYPILLPNLEEDPDAVITTTQPTTTTLDAGYQALEIEGSGEGSGAEFIDSATPSTTVTNDVTVFPLYDEFVSGPAVFDYSAERNVSQKKLCRCATPEGGDENEDTCSFTNTTNTLDIDPTLKLAFCAPPTFSVRCIGRRNVVRVIAEIHESGEAIQSVLDTAVFCSCPNGFKRIGIEPWADGYAFKYQCK
;
A
#
# COMPACT_ATOMS: atom_id res chain seq x y z
N MET A 1 6.82 18.98 -17.13
CA MET A 1 8.24 19.08 -17.55
C MET A 1 8.59 20.47 -18.12
N SER A 2 8.11 21.57 -17.52
CA SER A 2 8.38 22.96 -18.00
C SER A 2 8.97 23.88 -16.91
N ILE A 3 9.26 23.33 -15.72
CA ILE A 3 9.72 24.09 -14.55
C ILE A 3 11.26 24.24 -14.54
N MET A 4 12.00 23.32 -15.16
CA MET A 4 13.48 23.36 -15.14
C MET A 4 14.12 24.44 -16.01
N LEU A 5 13.40 25.09 -16.94
CA LEU A 5 13.99 26.16 -17.77
C LEU A 5 14.01 27.54 -17.10
N ARG A 6 13.23 27.78 -16.04
CA ARG A 6 13.06 29.13 -15.46
C ARG A 6 14.12 29.50 -14.41
N GLY A 7 14.57 28.53 -13.60
CA GLY A 7 15.58 28.78 -12.57
C GLY A 7 16.95 29.22 -13.13
N ASN A 8 17.33 28.73 -14.33
CA ASN A 8 18.63 29.06 -14.92
C ASN A 8 18.72 30.51 -15.44
N VAL A 9 17.60 31.13 -15.82
CA VAL A 9 17.60 32.52 -16.33
C VAL A 9 17.86 33.51 -15.19
N CYS A 10 17.30 33.27 -14.00
CA CYS A 10 17.47 34.15 -12.85
C CYS A 10 18.92 34.15 -12.34
N LEU A 11 19.56 32.96 -12.29
CA LEU A 11 20.95 32.82 -11.87
C LEU A 11 21.94 33.52 -12.82
N LEU A 12 21.67 33.50 -14.13
CA LEU A 12 22.48 34.18 -15.13
C LEU A 12 22.42 35.72 -15.01
N VAL A 13 21.24 36.26 -14.67
CA VAL A 13 21.07 37.70 -14.46
C VAL A 13 21.82 38.18 -13.22
N LEU A 14 21.77 37.41 -12.12
CA LEU A 14 22.50 37.73 -10.88
C LEU A 14 24.03 37.72 -11.10
N ASN A 15 24.55 36.74 -11.83
CA ASN A 15 25.98 36.66 -12.12
C ASN A 15 26.46 37.82 -13.04
N ALA A 16 25.64 38.23 -14.01
CA ALA A 16 25.98 39.38 -14.87
C ALA A 16 26.02 40.71 -14.10
N ILE A 17 25.13 40.89 -13.12
CA ILE A 17 25.09 42.09 -12.26
C ILE A 17 26.34 42.15 -11.37
N HIS A 18 26.75 41.03 -10.77
CA HIS A 18 27.91 40.97 -9.88
C HIS A 18 29.23 41.34 -10.60
N ILE A 19 29.41 40.89 -11.84
CA ILE A 19 30.61 41.20 -12.65
C ILE A 19 30.66 42.69 -13.02
N THR A 20 29.51 43.33 -13.22
CA THR A 20 29.44 44.74 -13.66
C THR A 20 29.76 45.72 -12.53
N ILE A 21 29.45 45.36 -11.28
CA ILE A 21 29.66 46.23 -10.09
C ILE A 21 31.15 46.36 -9.73
N MET A 22 31.97 45.34 -9.99
CA MET A 22 33.39 45.33 -9.59
C MET A 22 34.32 46.25 -10.40
N LYS A 23 33.89 46.81 -11.54
CA LYS A 23 34.82 47.39 -12.53
C LYS A 23 34.77 48.91 -12.73
N ARG A 24 33.91 49.68 -12.04
CA ARG A 24 33.81 51.13 -12.28
C ARG A 24 33.57 51.94 -11.00
N SER A 25 34.30 53.05 -10.87
CA SER A 25 33.95 54.16 -9.96
C SER A 25 32.69 54.84 -10.51
N LEU A 26 31.53 54.52 -9.93
CA LEU A 26 30.22 54.96 -10.44
C LEU A 26 29.89 56.37 -9.94
N GLY A 27 29.65 57.29 -10.88
CA GLY A 27 29.09 58.60 -10.58
C GLY A 27 27.61 58.53 -10.13
N PRO A 28 27.06 59.65 -9.61
CA PRO A 28 25.71 59.75 -9.06
C PRO A 28 24.55 59.20 -9.92
N PRO A 29 24.55 59.33 -11.27
CA PRO A 29 23.42 58.80 -12.05
C PRO A 29 23.39 57.26 -12.10
N ALA A 30 24.53 56.59 -11.92
CA ALA A 30 24.62 55.14 -12.03
C ALA A 30 24.08 54.41 -10.79
N ILE A 31 24.09 55.08 -9.62
CA ILE A 31 23.51 54.55 -8.38
C ILE A 31 21.99 54.37 -8.51
N ARG A 32 21.30 55.31 -9.18
CA ARG A 32 19.84 55.23 -9.39
C ARG A 32 19.45 54.03 -10.25
N ALA A 33 20.24 53.71 -11.26
CA ALA A 33 20.00 52.55 -12.12
C ALA A 33 20.19 51.22 -11.36
N ILE A 34 21.22 51.12 -10.51
CA ILE A 34 21.45 49.92 -9.68
C ILE A 34 20.30 49.70 -8.71
N VAL A 35 19.82 50.75 -8.03
CA VAL A 35 18.69 50.64 -7.10
C VAL A 35 17.44 50.16 -7.83
N PHE A 36 17.18 50.65 -9.05
CA PHE A 36 16.03 50.23 -9.84
C PHE A 36 16.11 48.75 -10.25
N VAL A 37 17.29 48.29 -10.69
CA VAL A 37 17.53 46.87 -11.05
C VAL A 37 17.43 45.95 -9.83
N MET A 38 17.98 46.36 -8.69
CA MET A 38 17.85 45.61 -7.42
C MET A 38 16.38 45.51 -6.97
N CYS A 39 15.59 46.58 -7.14
CA CYS A 39 14.17 46.58 -6.80
C CYS A 39 13.36 45.66 -7.74
N LEU A 40 13.69 45.65 -9.03
CA LEU A 40 13.10 44.73 -10.01
C LEU A 40 13.48 43.27 -9.73
N ALA A 41 14.74 43.00 -9.38
CA ALA A 41 15.20 41.68 -8.98
C ALA A 41 14.52 41.19 -7.69
N ALA A 42 14.36 42.06 -6.68
CA ALA A 42 13.65 41.74 -5.45
C ALA A 42 12.16 41.42 -5.70
N ARG A 43 11.50 42.15 -6.61
CA ARG A 43 10.13 41.83 -7.04
C ARG A 43 10.05 40.53 -7.84
N CYS A 44 11.06 40.22 -8.65
CA CYS A 44 11.15 38.95 -9.37
C CYS A 44 11.33 37.77 -8.42
N LEU A 45 12.18 37.93 -7.40
CA LEU A 45 12.41 36.93 -6.36
C LEU A 45 11.18 36.71 -5.45
N SER A 46 10.31 37.73 -5.33
CA SER A 46 9.08 37.65 -4.54
C SER A 46 7.90 37.01 -5.30
N LEU A 47 8.06 36.71 -6.60
CA LEU A 47 6.98 36.16 -7.44
C LEU A 47 7.06 34.64 -7.67
N GLU A 48 8.04 33.94 -7.09
CA GLU A 48 8.22 32.48 -7.20
C GLU A 48 7.93 31.70 -5.90
N LEU A 49 7.35 32.33 -4.88
CA LEU A 49 6.55 31.59 -3.93
C LEU A 49 5.15 31.50 -4.52
N SER A 50 4.95 30.57 -5.46
CA SER A 50 3.62 30.04 -5.68
C SER A 50 3.08 29.67 -4.31
N GLU A 51 1.95 30.25 -3.94
CA GLU A 51 1.00 29.63 -3.02
C GLU A 51 0.57 28.32 -3.69
N ASP A 52 1.50 27.35 -3.75
CA ASP A 52 1.18 25.98 -4.06
C ASP A 52 0.13 25.60 -3.03
N ASP A 53 -1.05 25.27 -3.53
CA ASP A 53 -2.18 24.76 -2.78
C ASP A 53 -1.70 23.73 -1.76
N VAL A 54 -1.36 24.21 -0.55
CA VAL A 54 -1.14 23.36 0.61
C VAL A 54 -2.53 22.85 0.91
N LYS A 55 -2.88 21.75 0.25
CA LYS A 55 -4.10 21.02 0.47
C LYS A 55 -3.97 20.49 1.89
N LEU A 56 -4.39 21.32 2.85
CA LEU A 56 -4.43 21.02 4.26
C LEU A 56 -5.26 19.75 4.37
N LEU A 57 -4.57 18.62 4.55
CA LEU A 57 -5.22 17.36 4.83
C LEU A 57 -6.05 17.59 6.09
N PRO A 58 -7.27 17.07 6.15
CA PRO A 58 -8.09 17.20 7.34
C PRO A 58 -7.28 16.70 8.56
N PRO A 59 -7.39 17.37 9.71
CA PRO A 59 -6.67 16.94 10.90
C PRO A 59 -7.07 15.50 11.22
N LEU A 60 -6.07 14.69 11.61
CA LEU A 60 -6.30 13.30 11.96
C LEU A 60 -7.30 13.19 13.13
N PRO A 61 -8.17 12.16 13.13
CA PRO A 61 -9.09 11.92 14.24
C PRO A 61 -8.32 11.58 15.52
N ILE A 62 -8.97 11.72 16.68
CA ILE A 62 -8.40 11.29 17.97
C ILE A 62 -8.47 9.76 18.03
N CYS A 63 -7.40 9.13 18.50
CA CYS A 63 -7.36 7.67 18.64
C CYS A 63 -8.33 7.17 19.70
N ASP A 64 -9.07 6.12 19.34
CA ASP A 64 -9.81 5.31 20.32
C ASP A 64 -8.87 4.41 21.13
N ALA A 65 -9.34 3.92 22.27
CA ALA A 65 -8.55 3.08 23.18
C ALA A 65 -8.08 1.75 22.55
N TYR A 66 -8.75 1.28 21.50
CA TYR A 66 -8.49 0.01 20.81
C TYR A 66 -7.85 0.20 19.42
N GLN A 67 -7.54 1.44 19.06
CA GLN A 67 -6.99 1.81 17.77
C GLN A 67 -5.51 2.14 17.92
N ALA A 68 -4.69 1.65 16.99
CA ALA A 68 -3.30 2.05 16.90
C ALA A 68 -3.20 3.49 16.39
N CYS A 69 -2.28 4.27 16.95
CA CYS A 69 -2.02 5.64 16.52
C CYS A 69 -1.14 5.70 15.27
N GLY A 70 -0.35 4.66 15.03
CA GLY A 70 0.50 4.53 13.87
C GLY A 70 0.72 3.08 13.50
N ALA A 71 1.04 2.86 12.23
CA ALA A 71 1.44 1.56 11.70
C ALA A 71 2.77 1.68 10.96
N GLU A 72 3.63 0.69 11.17
CA GLU A 72 4.86 0.47 10.42
C GLU A 72 4.68 -0.81 9.60
N VAL A 73 4.78 -0.68 8.28
CA VAL A 73 4.68 -1.78 7.32
C VAL A 73 6.06 -2.00 6.72
N SER A 74 6.57 -3.21 6.86
CA SER A 74 7.83 -3.67 6.27
C SER A 74 7.53 -4.57 5.07
N ILE A 75 7.87 -4.12 3.87
CA ILE A 75 7.72 -4.87 2.63
C ILE A 75 9.06 -5.53 2.28
N TYR A 76 9.03 -6.84 2.10
CA TYR A 76 10.18 -7.65 1.72
C TYR A 76 10.17 -7.90 0.21
N PRO A 77 11.34 -8.07 -0.43
CA PRO A 77 11.38 -8.44 -1.84
C PRO A 77 10.82 -9.85 -2.05
N ILE A 78 10.18 -10.05 -3.20
CA ILE A 78 9.64 -11.34 -3.61
C ILE A 78 10.79 -12.17 -4.19
N LEU A 79 10.93 -13.42 -3.74
CA LEU A 79 11.77 -14.40 -4.40
C LEU A 79 11.10 -14.75 -5.73
N LEU A 80 11.68 -14.24 -6.82
CA LEU A 80 11.32 -14.72 -8.14
C LEU A 80 11.59 -16.23 -8.13
N PRO A 81 10.60 -17.08 -8.48
CA PRO A 81 10.89 -18.49 -8.70
C PRO A 81 12.06 -18.51 -9.67
N ASN A 82 13.11 -19.26 -9.36
CA ASN A 82 14.20 -19.48 -10.28
C ASN A 82 13.56 -20.01 -11.56
N LEU A 83 13.30 -19.11 -12.51
CA LEU A 83 13.31 -19.44 -13.91
C LEU A 83 14.77 -19.79 -14.12
N GLU A 84 15.13 -21.03 -13.77
CA GLU A 84 16.30 -21.66 -14.35
C GLU A 84 16.12 -21.40 -15.84
N GLU A 85 16.87 -20.43 -16.35
CA GLU A 85 17.06 -20.22 -17.76
C GLU A 85 17.61 -21.56 -18.23
N ASP A 86 16.72 -22.44 -18.67
CA ASP A 86 17.10 -23.67 -19.34
C ASP A 86 17.92 -23.19 -20.55
N PRO A 87 19.25 -23.31 -20.53
CA PRO A 87 20.11 -22.67 -21.51
C PRO A 87 19.88 -23.25 -22.92
N ASP A 88 19.09 -24.33 -23.02
CA ASP A 88 18.72 -25.01 -24.25
C ASP A 88 17.27 -24.74 -24.71
N ALA A 89 16.50 -23.89 -24.02
CA ALA A 89 15.21 -23.42 -24.51
C ALA A 89 15.41 -22.42 -25.66
N VAL A 90 15.80 -22.94 -26.82
CA VAL A 90 15.81 -22.23 -28.10
C VAL A 90 14.40 -21.67 -28.32
N ILE A 91 14.28 -20.34 -28.22
CA ILE A 91 13.10 -19.57 -28.56
C ILE A 91 12.85 -19.75 -30.07
N THR A 92 12.23 -20.87 -30.43
CA THR A 92 11.62 -21.03 -31.75
C THR A 92 10.34 -20.23 -31.68
N THR A 93 10.38 -19.01 -32.23
CA THR A 93 9.19 -18.21 -32.51
C THR A 93 8.38 -18.95 -33.55
N THR A 94 7.59 -19.94 -33.13
CA THR A 94 6.62 -20.62 -33.97
C THR A 94 5.30 -19.89 -33.87
N GLN A 95 4.88 -19.39 -35.04
CA GLN A 95 3.55 -18.88 -35.34
C GLN A 95 2.41 -19.72 -34.73
N PRO A 96 1.23 -19.11 -34.55
CA PRO A 96 0.02 -19.83 -34.15
C PRO A 96 -0.32 -20.87 -35.23
N THR A 97 -0.03 -22.13 -34.93
CA THR A 97 -0.55 -23.26 -35.71
C THR A 97 -1.77 -23.78 -34.96
N THR A 98 -2.93 -23.62 -35.59
CA THR A 98 -4.18 -24.30 -35.23
C THR A 98 -3.96 -25.80 -35.32
N THR A 99 -3.86 -26.47 -34.17
CA THR A 99 -3.82 -27.93 -34.09
C THR A 99 -5.15 -28.42 -33.52
N THR A 100 -5.95 -29.05 -34.37
CA THR A 100 -7.07 -29.91 -33.99
C THR A 100 -6.56 -31.06 -33.14
N LEU A 101 -6.94 -31.09 -31.87
CA LEU A 101 -6.62 -32.19 -30.94
C LEU A 101 -7.76 -33.21 -30.96
N ASP A 102 -7.44 -34.42 -31.41
CA ASP A 102 -8.31 -35.59 -31.37
C ASP A 102 -8.44 -36.13 -29.95
N ALA A 103 -9.65 -36.52 -29.58
CA ALA A 103 -10.06 -36.84 -28.22
C ALA A 103 -9.49 -38.18 -27.71
N GLY A 104 -8.96 -38.15 -26.49
CA GLY A 104 -8.52 -39.34 -25.75
C GLY A 104 -8.43 -39.07 -24.24
N TYR A 105 -9.50 -38.55 -23.65
CA TYR A 105 -9.59 -38.37 -22.19
C TYR A 105 -10.10 -39.65 -21.51
N GLN A 106 -9.25 -40.27 -20.69
CA GLN A 106 -9.71 -41.16 -19.63
C GLN A 106 -10.06 -40.30 -18.41
N ALA A 107 -11.32 -40.36 -17.98
CA ALA A 107 -11.80 -39.69 -16.79
C ALA A 107 -11.13 -40.30 -15.54
N LEU A 108 -10.35 -39.50 -14.83
CA LEU A 108 -9.99 -39.75 -13.44
C LEU A 108 -11.11 -39.18 -12.57
N GLU A 109 -11.86 -40.07 -11.94
CA GLU A 109 -12.88 -39.73 -10.95
C GLU A 109 -12.18 -39.08 -9.75
N ILE A 110 -12.35 -37.77 -9.59
CA ILE A 110 -12.00 -37.04 -8.38
C ILE A 110 -13.27 -36.96 -7.54
N GLU A 111 -13.31 -37.70 -6.44
CA GLU A 111 -14.38 -37.64 -5.44
C GLU A 111 -14.34 -36.28 -4.72
N GLY A 112 -15.12 -35.32 -5.22
CA GLY A 112 -15.41 -34.06 -4.53
C GLY A 112 -16.44 -34.28 -3.43
N SER A 113 -16.00 -34.26 -2.18
CA SER A 113 -16.85 -34.22 -0.98
C SER A 113 -17.54 -32.86 -0.88
N GLY A 114 -18.71 -32.73 -1.52
CA GLY A 114 -19.60 -31.59 -1.41
C GLY A 114 -20.80 -31.94 -0.53
N GLU A 115 -20.79 -31.50 0.72
CA GLU A 115 -21.97 -31.51 1.58
C GLU A 115 -22.93 -30.39 1.15
N GLY A 116 -24.00 -30.80 0.46
CA GLY A 116 -25.13 -29.95 0.15
C GLY A 116 -26.10 -29.78 1.33
N SER A 117 -26.84 -28.67 1.30
CA SER A 117 -28.24 -28.65 1.77
C SER A 117 -28.97 -27.49 1.11
N GLY A 118 -29.77 -27.84 0.10
CA GLY A 118 -30.60 -26.92 -0.68
C GLY A 118 -31.52 -27.74 -1.57
N ALA A 119 -32.42 -28.50 -0.94
CA ALA A 119 -33.47 -29.22 -1.64
C ALA A 119 -34.55 -28.22 -2.06
N GLU A 120 -34.76 -28.07 -3.38
CA GLU A 120 -36.08 -27.71 -3.89
C GLU A 120 -36.52 -28.74 -4.93
N PHE A 121 -37.67 -29.32 -4.60
CA PHE A 121 -38.42 -30.33 -5.30
C PHE A 121 -39.33 -29.64 -6.30
N ILE A 122 -39.22 -29.99 -7.59
CA ILE A 122 -40.24 -29.65 -8.59
C ILE A 122 -40.55 -30.91 -9.41
N ASP A 123 -41.70 -31.51 -9.09
CA ASP A 123 -42.41 -32.49 -9.92
C ASP A 123 -43.13 -31.75 -11.07
N SER A 124 -42.86 -32.09 -12.32
CA SER A 124 -43.92 -32.23 -13.34
C SER A 124 -43.38 -32.75 -14.66
N ALA A 125 -43.98 -33.85 -15.08
CA ALA A 125 -43.83 -34.50 -16.36
C ALA A 125 -44.15 -33.56 -17.53
N THR A 126 -43.25 -33.50 -18.53
CA THR A 126 -43.64 -33.30 -19.95
C THR A 126 -42.50 -33.77 -20.88
N PRO A 127 -42.85 -34.28 -22.08
CA PRO A 127 -41.96 -35.09 -22.89
C PRO A 127 -41.16 -34.27 -23.92
N SER A 128 -39.94 -34.75 -24.17
CA SER A 128 -39.17 -34.60 -25.42
C SER A 128 -38.99 -33.16 -25.89
N THR A 129 -38.11 -32.43 -25.22
CA THR A 129 -37.41 -31.29 -25.83
C THR A 129 -36.03 -31.76 -26.22
N THR A 130 -35.72 -31.63 -27.50
CA THR A 130 -34.44 -31.95 -28.13
C THR A 130 -33.35 -31.16 -27.41
N VAL A 131 -32.54 -31.85 -26.60
CA VAL A 131 -31.37 -31.29 -25.93
C VAL A 131 -30.35 -30.98 -27.02
N THR A 132 -30.39 -29.78 -27.57
CA THR A 132 -29.22 -29.19 -28.21
C THR A 132 -28.18 -29.09 -27.10
N ASN A 133 -27.17 -29.95 -27.17
CA ASN A 133 -25.93 -29.87 -26.40
C ASN A 133 -25.19 -28.60 -26.80
N ASP A 134 -25.77 -27.44 -26.48
CA ASP A 134 -25.03 -26.20 -26.38
C ASP A 134 -24.33 -26.28 -25.03
N VAL A 135 -23.27 -27.10 -25.01
CA VAL A 135 -22.27 -27.06 -23.96
C VAL A 135 -21.64 -25.69 -24.13
N THR A 136 -22.24 -24.69 -23.48
CA THR A 136 -21.53 -23.49 -23.11
C THR A 136 -20.46 -23.97 -22.15
N VAL A 137 -19.36 -24.45 -22.71
CA VAL A 137 -18.09 -24.63 -22.03
C VAL A 137 -17.81 -23.24 -21.50
N PHE A 138 -18.18 -23.00 -20.24
CA PHE A 138 -17.67 -21.86 -19.51
C PHE A 138 -16.17 -21.97 -19.71
N PRO A 139 -15.51 -20.98 -20.35
CA PRO A 139 -14.08 -20.98 -20.40
C PRO A 139 -13.66 -20.96 -18.93
N LEU A 140 -13.29 -22.14 -18.42
CA LEU A 140 -12.54 -22.27 -17.20
C LEU A 140 -11.24 -21.61 -17.61
N TYR A 141 -11.14 -20.32 -17.34
CA TYR A 141 -9.86 -19.69 -17.29
C TYR A 141 -9.13 -20.46 -16.19
N ASP A 142 -8.33 -21.44 -16.60
CA ASP A 142 -7.22 -21.98 -15.83
C ASP A 142 -6.15 -20.88 -15.78
N GLU A 143 -6.59 -19.72 -15.29
CA GLU A 143 -5.80 -18.54 -15.09
C GLU A 143 -4.93 -18.86 -13.89
N PHE A 144 -3.81 -19.51 -14.20
CA PHE A 144 -2.59 -19.62 -13.44
C PHE A 144 -2.71 -18.87 -12.11
N VAL A 145 -3.22 -19.58 -11.10
CA VAL A 145 -3.04 -19.17 -9.72
C VAL A 145 -1.56 -19.26 -9.51
N SER A 146 -0.87 -18.16 -9.84
CA SER A 146 0.53 -17.97 -9.55
C SER A 146 0.65 -18.32 -8.08
N GLY A 147 1.49 -19.31 -7.78
CA GLY A 147 1.64 -19.78 -6.41
C GLY A 147 1.87 -18.58 -5.48
N PRO A 148 1.47 -18.71 -4.20
CA PRO A 148 1.61 -17.62 -3.23
C PRO A 148 3.02 -17.03 -3.30
N ALA A 149 3.10 -15.70 -3.42
CA ALA A 149 4.38 -15.01 -3.58
C ALA A 149 5.27 -15.30 -2.36
N VAL A 150 6.44 -15.88 -2.59
CA VAL A 150 7.37 -16.20 -1.49
C VAL A 150 8.22 -14.97 -1.21
N PHE A 151 8.03 -14.37 -0.04
CA PHE A 151 8.82 -13.21 0.39
C PHE A 151 10.16 -13.64 1.02
N ASP A 152 11.23 -12.93 0.67
CA ASP A 152 12.54 -13.11 1.32
C ASP A 152 12.62 -12.29 2.60
N TYR A 153 12.30 -12.92 3.73
CA TYR A 153 12.40 -12.30 5.06
C TYR A 153 13.85 -12.06 5.54
N SER A 154 14.85 -12.57 4.81
CA SER A 154 16.26 -12.36 5.12
C SER A 154 16.86 -11.15 4.41
N ALA A 155 16.21 -10.65 3.35
CA ALA A 155 16.65 -9.49 2.59
C ALA A 155 16.34 -8.16 3.30
N GLU A 156 16.93 -7.08 2.79
CA GLU A 156 16.64 -5.72 3.25
C GLU A 156 15.18 -5.35 2.96
N ARG A 157 14.48 -4.84 3.97
CA ARG A 157 13.05 -4.53 3.91
C ARG A 157 12.82 -3.04 3.66
N ASN A 158 11.81 -2.72 2.87
CA ASN A 158 11.34 -1.35 2.70
C ASN A 158 10.33 -1.02 3.80
N VAL A 159 10.69 -0.11 4.69
CA VAL A 159 9.87 0.27 5.85
C VAL A 159 9.09 1.54 5.54
N SER A 160 7.78 1.46 5.63
CA SER A 160 6.87 2.61 5.53
C SER A 160 6.13 2.80 6.85
N GLN A 161 6.06 4.04 7.32
CA GLN A 161 5.35 4.41 8.54
C GLN A 161 4.20 5.36 8.21
N LYS A 162 3.04 5.13 8.83
CA LYS A 162 1.84 5.94 8.63
C LYS A 162 1.17 6.23 9.97
N LYS A 163 0.89 7.51 10.21
CA LYS A 163 0.08 7.99 11.35
C LYS A 163 -1.40 7.82 11.00
N LEU A 164 -2.14 7.14 11.87
CA LEU A 164 -3.56 6.81 11.66
C LEU A 164 -4.48 7.79 12.39
N CYS A 165 -4.11 8.16 13.62
CA CYS A 165 -4.86 9.07 14.47
C CYS A 165 -3.91 9.84 15.39
N ARG A 166 -4.42 10.90 16.03
CA ARG A 166 -3.67 11.69 17.01
C ARG A 166 -3.99 11.25 18.43
N CYS A 167 -2.97 11.18 19.28
CA CYS A 167 -3.14 10.88 20.69
C CYS A 167 -3.83 12.05 21.41
N ALA A 168 -4.74 11.74 22.33
CA ALA A 168 -5.36 12.76 23.17
C ALA A 168 -4.30 13.33 24.13
N THR A 169 -4.08 14.64 24.10
CA THR A 169 -3.26 15.31 25.12
C THR A 169 -4.12 15.59 26.35
N PRO A 170 -3.64 15.31 27.58
CA PRO A 170 -4.45 15.43 28.79
C PRO A 170 -4.88 16.87 29.12
N GLU A 171 -4.23 17.90 28.56
CA GLU A 171 -4.50 19.31 28.94
C GLU A 171 -4.51 20.30 27.76
N GLY A 172 -4.74 19.85 26.53
CA GLY A 172 -4.77 20.76 25.37
C GLY A 172 -3.45 21.47 25.07
N GLY A 173 -2.36 21.02 25.71
CA GLY A 173 -0.99 21.41 25.39
C GLY A 173 -0.52 20.77 24.09
N ASP A 174 0.52 21.39 23.52
CA ASP A 174 1.12 21.06 22.23
C ASP A 174 1.26 19.55 22.01
N GLU A 175 0.97 19.12 20.79
CA GLU A 175 0.98 17.74 20.35
C GLU A 175 2.32 17.07 20.70
N ASN A 176 2.36 16.25 21.75
CA ASN A 176 3.53 15.44 22.04
C ASN A 176 3.62 14.35 20.97
N GLU A 177 4.29 14.67 19.86
CA GLU A 177 4.61 13.75 18.76
C GLU A 177 5.22 12.44 19.27
N ASP A 178 5.88 12.50 20.43
CA ASP A 178 6.58 11.39 21.05
C ASP A 178 5.68 10.26 21.61
N THR A 179 4.38 10.49 21.83
CA THR A 179 3.52 9.43 22.39
C THR A 179 3.24 8.31 21.40
N CYS A 180 3.12 8.65 20.11
CA CYS A 180 2.90 7.68 19.05
C CYS A 180 4.23 7.29 18.39
N SER A 181 5.06 6.54 19.13
CA SER A 181 6.40 6.19 18.67
C SER A 181 6.64 4.68 18.61
N PHE A 182 7.33 4.25 17.56
CA PHE A 182 7.81 2.87 17.40
C PHE A 182 9.08 2.55 18.20
N THR A 183 9.74 3.56 18.77
CA THR A 183 10.94 3.38 19.59
C THR A 183 10.61 2.79 20.96
N ASN A 184 9.41 3.08 21.48
CA ASN A 184 8.97 2.56 22.77
C ASN A 184 8.30 1.19 22.59
N THR A 185 9.05 0.13 22.89
CA THR A 185 8.56 -1.25 22.77
C THR A 185 7.36 -1.56 23.66
N THR A 186 7.13 -0.81 24.74
CA THR A 186 5.97 -1.01 25.63
C THR A 186 4.65 -0.54 25.02
N ASN A 187 4.71 0.39 24.07
CA ASN A 187 3.56 0.95 23.37
C ASN A 187 3.39 0.34 21.98
N THR A 188 4.22 -0.63 21.61
CA THR A 188 4.15 -1.27 20.30
C THR A 188 3.65 -2.69 20.39
N LEU A 189 2.90 -3.10 19.37
CA LEU A 189 2.42 -4.46 19.19
C LEU A 189 2.90 -4.98 17.84
N ASP A 190 3.74 -6.01 17.88
CA ASP A 190 4.18 -6.71 16.68
C ASP A 190 3.09 -7.74 16.28
N ILE A 191 2.43 -7.50 15.15
CA ILE A 191 1.35 -8.36 14.66
C ILE A 191 1.96 -9.53 13.89
N ASP A 192 2.80 -9.23 12.91
CA ASP A 192 3.55 -10.19 12.11
C ASP A 192 4.91 -9.58 11.70
N PRO A 193 5.81 -10.31 11.02
CA PRO A 193 7.11 -9.76 10.60
C PRO A 193 7.02 -8.54 9.68
N THR A 194 5.88 -8.32 9.03
CA THR A 194 5.65 -7.23 8.08
C THR A 194 4.89 -6.06 8.69
N LEU A 195 4.28 -6.22 9.87
CA LEU A 195 3.39 -5.23 10.45
C LEU A 195 3.63 -5.04 11.95
N LYS A 196 3.92 -3.79 12.31
CA LYS A 196 4.04 -3.32 13.68
C LYS A 196 3.10 -2.16 13.92
N LEU A 197 2.41 -2.16 15.06
CA LEU A 197 1.46 -1.13 15.45
C LEU A 197 2.00 -0.35 16.66
N ALA A 198 1.82 0.96 16.67
CA ALA A 198 2.12 1.83 17.80
C ALA A 198 0.83 2.37 18.43
N PHE A 199 0.81 2.48 19.75
CA PHE A 199 -0.32 2.98 20.52
C PHE A 199 0.09 4.21 21.34
N CYS A 200 -0.88 5.07 21.66
CA CYS A 200 -0.66 6.25 22.50
C CYS A 200 -0.27 5.91 23.95
N ALA A 201 -0.72 4.75 24.43
CA ALA A 201 -0.46 4.24 25.76
C ALA A 201 -0.22 2.72 25.67
N PRO A 202 0.42 2.10 26.68
CA PRO A 202 0.63 0.67 26.70
C PRO A 202 -0.72 -0.07 26.58
N PRO A 203 -0.89 -0.94 25.57
CA PRO A 203 -2.15 -1.62 25.36
C PRO A 203 -2.45 -2.60 26.51
N THR A 204 -3.55 -2.36 27.22
CA THR A 204 -4.01 -3.21 28.34
C THR A 204 -5.19 -4.08 27.91
N PHE A 205 -4.93 -5.06 27.06
CA PHE A 205 -5.96 -5.98 26.58
C PHE A 205 -6.21 -7.09 27.62
N SER A 206 -7.41 -7.12 28.21
CA SER A 206 -7.79 -8.16 29.19
C SER A 206 -8.17 -9.50 28.55
N VAL A 207 -8.40 -9.52 27.23
CA VAL A 207 -8.89 -10.67 26.48
C VAL A 207 -7.79 -11.22 25.57
N ARG A 208 -7.70 -12.55 25.48
CA ARG A 208 -6.84 -13.25 24.52
C ARG A 208 -7.57 -13.43 23.19
N CYS A 209 -6.87 -13.32 22.05
CA CYS A 209 -7.46 -13.48 20.72
C CYS A 209 -7.78 -14.94 20.36
N ILE A 210 -8.77 -15.52 21.03
CA ILE A 210 -9.25 -16.90 20.81
C ILE A 210 -10.70 -16.86 20.33
N GLY A 211 -11.01 -17.69 19.32
CA GLY A 211 -12.36 -17.90 18.82
C GLY A 211 -12.76 -16.94 17.70
N ARG A 212 -14.00 -17.07 17.21
CA ARG A 212 -14.45 -16.37 15.99
C ARG A 212 -14.65 -14.86 16.15
N ARG A 213 -14.86 -14.37 17.38
CA ARG A 213 -15.19 -12.96 17.66
C ARG A 213 -14.00 -12.13 18.14
N ASN A 214 -13.02 -12.77 18.79
CA ASN A 214 -11.86 -12.08 19.35
C ASN A 214 -10.69 -12.19 18.38
N VAL A 215 -10.75 -11.37 17.33
CA VAL A 215 -9.72 -11.29 16.29
C VAL A 215 -9.24 -9.86 16.19
N VAL A 216 -7.94 -9.67 15.98
CA VAL A 216 -7.40 -8.36 15.61
C VAL A 216 -7.73 -8.12 14.13
N ARG A 217 -8.20 -6.92 13.80
CA ARG A 217 -8.49 -6.52 12.43
C ARG A 217 -7.60 -5.35 12.05
N VAL A 218 -6.96 -5.47 10.90
CA VAL A 218 -6.16 -4.40 10.29
C VAL A 218 -6.79 -4.10 8.94
N ILE A 219 -7.30 -2.88 8.78
CA ILE A 219 -7.87 -2.41 7.51
C ILE A 219 -6.73 -1.79 6.71
N ALA A 220 -6.46 -2.34 5.53
CA ALA A 220 -5.29 -1.97 4.76
C ALA A 220 -5.51 -2.09 3.25
N GLU A 221 -4.69 -1.37 2.50
CA GLU A 221 -4.49 -1.58 1.07
C GLU A 221 -3.63 -2.85 0.87
N ILE A 222 -4.04 -3.66 -0.09
CA ILE A 222 -3.35 -4.92 -0.42
C ILE A 222 -2.20 -4.64 -1.38
N HIS A 223 -1.07 -5.29 -1.14
CA HIS A 223 0.07 -5.26 -2.07
C HIS A 223 -0.30 -5.93 -3.40
N GLU A 224 0.37 -5.56 -4.48
CA GLU A 224 0.15 -6.12 -5.82
C GLU A 224 0.30 -7.65 -5.91
N SER A 225 1.01 -8.24 -4.95
CA SER A 225 1.13 -9.71 -4.82
C SER A 225 -0.15 -10.39 -4.32
N GLY A 226 -1.14 -9.63 -3.83
CA GLY A 226 -2.39 -10.16 -3.30
C GLY A 226 -2.29 -10.76 -1.89
N GLU A 227 -1.11 -10.77 -1.27
CA GLU A 227 -0.92 -11.39 0.05
C GLU A 227 -0.38 -10.45 1.12
N ALA A 228 0.42 -9.45 0.76
CA ALA A 228 1.04 -8.55 1.73
C ALA A 228 0.21 -7.29 1.95
N ILE A 229 0.46 -6.62 3.08
CA ILE A 229 -0.08 -5.29 3.36
C ILE A 229 0.80 -4.26 2.67
N GLN A 230 0.21 -3.34 1.91
CA GLN A 230 0.92 -2.22 1.30
C GLN A 230 0.89 -0.98 2.20
N SER A 231 -0.30 -0.62 2.67
CA SER A 231 -0.48 0.54 3.56
C SER A 231 -1.65 0.30 4.51
N VAL A 232 -1.52 0.72 5.77
CA VAL A 232 -2.61 0.59 6.75
C VAL A 232 -3.52 1.81 6.67
N LEU A 233 -4.82 1.58 6.67
CA LEU A 233 -5.86 2.60 6.67
C LEU A 233 -6.43 2.79 8.08
N ASP A 234 -6.72 1.68 8.76
CA ASP A 234 -7.29 1.69 10.11
C ASP A 234 -6.97 0.37 10.86
N THR A 235 -7.18 0.35 12.17
CA THR A 235 -6.93 -0.81 13.03
C THR A 235 -7.98 -0.96 14.11
N ALA A 236 -8.30 -2.20 14.46
CA ALA A 236 -9.17 -2.52 15.59
C ALA A 236 -8.58 -3.70 16.38
N VAL A 237 -8.03 -3.39 17.56
CA VAL A 237 -7.29 -4.32 18.41
C VAL A 237 -7.96 -4.43 19.77
N PHE A 238 -8.64 -5.55 20.02
CA PHE A 238 -9.39 -5.77 21.27
C PHE A 238 -8.78 -6.83 22.19
N CYS A 239 -7.69 -7.46 21.75
CA CYS A 239 -7.13 -8.63 22.41
C CYS A 239 -5.62 -8.71 22.19
N SER A 240 -4.92 -9.44 23.07
CA SER A 240 -3.48 -9.69 23.00
C SER A 240 -3.15 -11.16 22.81
N CYS A 241 -1.95 -11.43 22.27
CA CYS A 241 -1.39 -12.77 22.14
C CYS A 241 0.05 -12.80 22.66
N PRO A 242 0.35 -13.50 23.77
CA PRO A 242 1.71 -13.53 24.31
C PRO A 242 2.70 -14.29 23.41
N ASN A 243 2.21 -15.19 22.56
CA ASN A 243 3.02 -15.99 21.63
C ASN A 243 3.03 -15.40 20.20
N GLY A 244 2.59 -14.16 20.04
CA GLY A 244 2.41 -13.51 18.74
C GLY A 244 1.13 -13.94 18.01
N PHE A 245 0.93 -13.35 16.83
CA PHE A 245 -0.29 -13.52 16.05
C PHE A 245 -0.05 -14.34 14.78
N LYS A 246 -1.11 -15.01 14.32
CA LYS A 246 -1.20 -15.69 13.03
C LYS A 246 -2.35 -15.08 12.25
N ARG A 247 -2.10 -14.76 10.98
CA ARG A 247 -3.15 -14.35 10.04
C ARG A 247 -4.07 -15.53 9.75
N ILE A 248 -5.38 -15.32 9.90
CA ILE A 248 -6.41 -16.35 9.70
C ILE A 248 -7.25 -16.12 8.45
N GLY A 249 -7.21 -14.92 7.87
CA GLY A 249 -7.96 -14.61 6.66
C GLY A 249 -7.93 -13.13 6.31
N ILE A 250 -8.46 -12.83 5.13
CA ILE A 250 -8.60 -11.50 4.56
C ILE A 250 -10.04 -11.40 4.05
N GLU A 251 -10.72 -10.28 4.28
CA GLU A 251 -12.06 -10.02 3.72
C GLU A 251 -12.14 -8.61 3.12
N PRO A 252 -13.00 -8.38 2.10
CA PRO A 252 -13.24 -7.05 1.58
C PRO A 252 -13.79 -6.10 2.66
N TRP A 253 -13.39 -4.83 2.59
CA TRP A 253 -13.87 -3.74 3.44
C TRP A 253 -14.18 -2.50 2.58
N ALA A 254 -14.87 -1.50 3.15
CA ALA A 254 -15.34 -0.34 2.38
C ALA A 254 -14.21 0.38 1.59
N ASP A 255 -13.05 0.57 2.23
CA ASP A 255 -11.92 1.32 1.67
C ASP A 255 -10.68 0.45 1.42
N GLY A 256 -10.80 -0.88 1.48
CA GLY A 256 -9.65 -1.79 1.33
C GLY A 256 -9.97 -3.22 1.75
N TYR A 257 -9.06 -3.85 2.49
CA TYR A 257 -9.21 -5.22 2.98
C TYR A 257 -8.97 -5.31 4.49
N ALA A 258 -9.78 -6.12 5.16
CA ALA A 258 -9.63 -6.42 6.58
C ALA A 258 -8.82 -7.71 6.77
N PHE A 259 -7.57 -7.55 7.21
CA PHE A 259 -6.69 -8.64 7.60
C PHE A 259 -7.01 -9.08 9.03
N LYS A 260 -7.32 -10.36 9.21
CA LYS A 260 -7.73 -10.92 10.50
C LYS A 260 -6.60 -11.73 11.13
N TYR A 261 -6.35 -11.48 12.41
CA TYR A 261 -5.29 -12.13 13.16
C TYR A 261 -5.83 -12.76 14.47
N GLN A 262 -5.30 -13.93 14.82
CA GLN A 262 -5.56 -14.66 16.06
C GLN A 262 -4.25 -15.09 16.72
N CYS A 263 -4.32 -15.60 17.96
CA CYS A 263 -3.13 -16.16 18.60
C CYS A 263 -2.63 -17.42 17.87
N LYS A 264 -1.29 -17.56 17.80
CA LYS A 264 -0.62 -18.79 17.36
C LYS A 264 -0.90 -19.97 18.28
#